data_AF-A0A9E0JFL2-F1
#
_entry.id   AF-A0A9E0JFL2-F1
#
_cell.length_a   1.000
_cell.length_b   1.000
_cell.length_c   1.000
_cell.angle_alpha   90.00
_cell.angle_beta   90.00
_cell.angle_gamma   90.00
#
_symmetry.space_group_name_H-M   'P 1'
#
loop_
_entity.id
_entity.type
_entity.pdbx_description
1 polymer ?
#
loop_
_entity_poly.entity_id
_entity_poly.type
_entity_poly.pdbx_seq_one_letter_code
_entity_poly.pdbx_strand_id
1 'polypeptide(L)'
;PKSRSWNRFYAKAYLQLGGFIVAPRVWYRLPENADTDDNPNIDDYLGYGDLELIYPWGAHTFKLLARHNMHFNQESRGAVQFDWTFPLWDDGLFGYIQLYSGYAESLIDYDKRSDRIGIGFALSR
;
A
#
# COMPACT_ATOMS: atom_id res chain seq x y z
N PRO A 1 -9.88 22.25 9.06
CA PRO A 1 -10.09 20.86 9.56
C PRO A 1 -9.06 19.89 8.95
N LYS A 2 -8.38 19.08 9.78
CA LYS A 2 -7.39 18.08 9.35
C LYS A 2 -7.89 16.63 9.45
N SER A 3 -9.16 16.43 9.80
CA SER A 3 -9.75 15.10 9.88
C SER A 3 -9.77 14.44 8.50
N ARG A 4 -9.48 13.15 8.47
CA ARG A 4 -9.59 12.29 7.30
C ARG A 4 -10.00 10.91 7.77
N SER A 5 -10.97 10.31 7.11
CA SER A 5 -11.48 8.98 7.44
C SER A 5 -12.20 8.37 6.25
N TRP A 6 -12.29 7.05 6.22
CA TRP A 6 -13.09 6.32 5.24
C TRP A 6 -13.34 4.90 5.73
N ASN A 7 -14.47 4.33 5.34
CA ASN A 7 -14.84 2.96 5.68
C ASN A 7 -14.94 2.08 4.43
N ARG A 8 -14.55 0.80 4.54
CA ARG A 8 -14.50 -0.13 3.41
C ARG A 8 -14.88 -1.55 3.79
N PHE A 9 -15.59 -2.22 2.88
CA PHE A 9 -15.54 -3.68 2.79
C PHE A 9 -14.39 -4.08 1.87
N TYR A 10 -13.63 -5.10 2.22
CA TYR A 10 -12.55 -5.59 1.36
C TYR A 10 -12.47 -7.11 1.34
N ALA A 11 -11.92 -7.62 0.25
CA ALA A 11 -11.53 -9.02 0.11
C ALA A 11 -10.06 -9.07 -0.33
N LYS A 12 -9.28 -9.94 0.29
CA LYS A 12 -7.89 -10.17 -0.06
C LYS A 12 -7.63 -11.67 -0.16
N ALA A 13 -7.03 -12.09 -1.27
CA ALA A 13 -6.57 -13.46 -1.44
C ALA A 13 -5.05 -13.52 -1.27
N TYR A 14 -4.53 -14.67 -0.83
CA TYR A 14 -3.10 -14.96 -0.81
C TYR A 14 -2.86 -16.21 -1.64
N LEU A 15 -2.14 -16.05 -2.75
CA LEU A 15 -1.90 -17.11 -3.73
C LEU A 15 -0.40 -17.39 -3.77
N GLN A 16 0.00 -18.59 -3.38
CA GLN A 16 1.41 -18.98 -3.45
C GLN A 16 1.70 -19.64 -4.81
N LEU A 17 2.65 -19.07 -5.55
CA LEU A 17 3.10 -19.54 -6.85
C LEU A 17 4.61 -19.77 -6.80
N GLY A 18 5.00 -21.00 -6.49
CA GLY A 18 6.40 -21.35 -6.24
C GLY A 18 6.96 -20.58 -5.05
N GLY A 19 8.01 -19.78 -5.28
CA GLY A 19 8.63 -18.92 -4.28
C GLY A 19 7.94 -17.57 -4.07
N PHE A 20 6.92 -17.23 -4.86
CA PHE A 20 6.21 -15.95 -4.75
C PHE A 20 4.87 -16.11 -4.05
N ILE A 21 4.45 -15.07 -3.36
CA ILE A 21 3.09 -14.89 -2.87
C ILE A 21 2.51 -13.68 -3.60
N VAL A 22 1.41 -13.90 -4.31
CA VAL A 22 0.63 -12.89 -4.99
C VAL A 22 -0.63 -12.65 -4.18
N ALA A 23 -0.83 -11.42 -3.74
CA ALA A 23 -1.96 -11.07 -2.88
C ALA A 23 -2.76 -9.90 -3.44
N PRO A 24 -3.71 -10.17 -4.35
CA PRO A 24 -4.64 -9.15 -4.80
C PRO A 24 -5.62 -8.81 -3.68
N ARG A 25 -5.89 -7.53 -3.51
CA ARG A 25 -6.92 -7.00 -2.62
C ARG A 25 -7.83 -6.07 -3.39
N VAL A 26 -9.13 -6.24 -3.20
CA VAL A 26 -10.16 -5.35 -3.73
C VAL A 26 -11.00 -4.82 -2.57
N TRP A 27 -11.54 -3.61 -2.73
CA TRP A 27 -12.41 -3.01 -1.73
C TRP A 27 -13.55 -2.21 -2.36
N TYR A 28 -14.62 -2.10 -1.60
CA TYR A 28 -15.75 -1.22 -1.85
C TYR A 28 -15.83 -0.21 -0.70
N ARG A 29 -15.78 1.08 -1.04
CA ARG A 29 -15.95 2.16 -0.07
C ARG A 29 -17.42 2.26 0.34
N LEU A 30 -17.64 2.34 1.64
CA LEU A 30 -18.98 2.57 2.18
C LEU A 30 -19.39 4.03 1.96
N PRO A 31 -20.60 4.29 1.45
CA PRO A 31 -21.11 5.65 1.31
C PRO A 31 -21.16 6.37 2.66
N GLU A 32 -20.76 7.64 2.66
CA GLU A 32 -20.83 8.54 3.81
C GLU A 32 -21.70 9.75 3.45
N ASN A 33 -22.28 10.42 4.46
CA ASN A 33 -23.05 11.64 4.21
C ASN A 33 -22.12 12.75 3.72
N ALA A 34 -22.51 13.46 2.66
CA ALA A 34 -21.67 14.49 2.03
C ALA A 34 -21.23 15.60 3.01
N ASP A 35 -22.08 15.95 3.98
CA ASP A 35 -21.78 16.98 4.98
C ASP A 35 -20.73 16.54 6.02
N THR A 36 -20.46 15.24 6.12
CA THR A 36 -19.52 14.65 7.09
C THR A 36 -18.36 13.93 6.44
N ASP A 37 -18.33 13.85 5.11
CA ASP A 37 -17.29 13.15 4.37
C ASP A 37 -16.01 14.01 4.30
N ASP A 38 -15.01 13.60 5.07
CA ASP A 38 -13.74 14.32 5.18
C ASP A 38 -12.88 14.25 3.90
N ASN A 39 -13.15 13.29 3.01
CA ASN A 39 -12.37 13.04 1.80
C ASN A 39 -13.24 12.38 0.70
N PRO A 40 -14.17 13.14 0.08
CA PRO A 40 -15.14 12.59 -0.86
C PRO A 40 -14.55 11.98 -2.12
N ASN A 41 -13.40 12.47 -2.56
CA ASN A 41 -12.71 12.05 -3.78
C ASN A 41 -11.57 11.04 -3.52
N ILE A 42 -11.56 10.37 -2.37
CA ILE A 42 -10.46 9.45 -2.00
C ILE A 42 -10.27 8.29 -2.99
N ASP A 43 -11.35 7.79 -3.60
CA ASP A 43 -11.32 6.71 -4.57
C ASP A 43 -10.63 7.11 -5.89
N ASP A 44 -10.61 8.40 -6.23
CA ASP A 44 -9.88 8.88 -7.40
C ASP A 44 -8.36 8.72 -7.24
N TYR A 45 -7.87 8.54 -6.01
CA TYR A 45 -6.44 8.40 -5.70
C TYR A 45 -6.08 6.96 -5.30
N LEU A 46 -6.89 6.33 -4.46
CA LEU A 46 -6.64 4.96 -4.01
C LEU A 46 -7.21 3.90 -4.97
N GLY A 47 -8.20 4.23 -5.78
CA GLY A 47 -8.91 3.24 -6.57
C GLY A 47 -9.68 2.24 -5.72
N TYR A 48 -9.86 1.06 -6.31
CA TYR A 48 -10.72 0.01 -5.78
C TYR A 48 -9.96 -1.27 -5.43
N GLY A 49 -8.63 -1.24 -5.51
CA GLY A 49 -7.79 -2.40 -5.23
C GLY A 49 -6.30 -2.13 -5.29
N ASP A 50 -5.53 -3.05 -4.74
CA ASP A 50 -4.07 -3.13 -4.88
C ASP A 50 -3.61 -4.58 -5.05
N LEU A 51 -2.38 -4.71 -5.56
CA LEU A 51 -1.71 -5.98 -5.76
C LEU A 51 -0.42 -5.97 -4.95
N GLU A 52 -0.27 -6.94 -4.05
CA GLU A 52 1.00 -7.20 -3.38
C GLU A 52 1.69 -8.42 -4.02
N LEU A 53 2.98 -8.30 -4.31
CA LEU A 53 3.88 -9.38 -4.69
C LEU A 53 4.94 -9.52 -3.61
N ILE A 54 5.05 -10.69 -3.01
CA ILE A 54 5.98 -10.97 -1.92
C ILE A 54 6.90 -12.11 -2.35
N TYR A 55 8.20 -11.94 -2.18
CA TYR A 55 9.22 -12.92 -2.53
C TYR A 55 10.18 -13.14 -1.35
N PRO A 56 9.98 -14.20 -0.56
CA PRO A 56 10.93 -14.65 0.44
C PRO A 56 12.14 -15.30 -0.24
N TRP A 57 13.35 -14.86 0.12
CA TRP A 57 14.59 -15.42 -0.40
C TRP A 57 15.63 -15.58 0.71
N GLY A 58 15.76 -16.81 1.20
CA GLY A 58 16.59 -17.10 2.38
C GLY A 58 16.06 -16.33 3.59
N ALA A 59 16.91 -15.47 4.16
CA ALA A 59 16.52 -14.59 5.26
C ALA A 59 16.00 -13.21 4.82
N HIS A 60 16.00 -12.93 3.51
CA HIS A 60 15.48 -11.70 2.93
C HIS A 60 14.00 -11.85 2.56
N THR A 61 13.29 -10.74 2.55
CA THR A 61 11.92 -10.66 2.03
C THR A 61 11.78 -9.39 1.23
N PHE A 62 11.34 -9.53 -0.02
CA PHE A 62 11.01 -8.43 -0.90
C PHE A 62 9.50 -8.35 -1.05
N LYS A 63 8.93 -7.16 -0.89
CA LYS A 63 7.51 -6.93 -1.12
C LYS A 63 7.33 -5.74 -2.05
N LEU A 64 6.48 -5.90 -3.04
CA LEU A 64 6.06 -4.86 -3.96
C LEU A 64 4.55 -4.69 -3.82
N LEU A 65 4.09 -3.51 -3.46
CA LEU A 65 2.68 -3.14 -3.51
C LEU A 65 2.48 -2.19 -4.69
N ALA A 66 1.53 -2.51 -5.56
CA ALA A 66 1.11 -1.64 -6.65
C ALA A 66 -0.39 -1.35 -6.52
N ARG A 67 -0.75 -0.07 -6.68
CA ARG A 67 -2.12 0.43 -6.60
C ARG A 67 -2.39 1.36 -7.78
N HIS A 68 -3.59 1.27 -8.34
CA HIS A 68 -4.03 2.12 -9.44
C HIS A 68 -5.54 2.40 -9.34
N ASN A 69 -5.96 3.60 -9.72
CA ASN A 69 -7.36 4.02 -9.67
C ASN A 69 -8.23 3.49 -10.83
N MET A 70 -7.63 2.74 -11.76
CA MET A 70 -8.27 2.19 -12.97
C MET A 70 -8.82 3.25 -13.94
N HIS A 71 -8.41 4.51 -13.80
CA HIS A 71 -8.63 5.54 -14.80
C HIS A 71 -7.45 5.51 -15.78
N PHE A 72 -7.71 5.26 -17.07
CA PHE A 72 -6.69 5.20 -18.13
C PHE A 72 -6.64 6.48 -18.98
N ASN A 73 -7.15 7.58 -18.42
CA ASN A 73 -7.17 8.92 -19.03
C ASN A 73 -6.20 9.86 -18.28
N GLN A 74 -6.38 11.17 -18.44
CA GLN A 74 -5.55 12.19 -17.77
C GLN A 74 -5.68 12.19 -16.23
N GLU A 75 -6.65 11.46 -15.67
CA GLU A 75 -6.89 11.31 -14.24
C GLU A 75 -6.29 10.00 -13.69
N SER A 76 -5.40 9.34 -14.43
CA SER A 76 -4.67 8.16 -13.94
C SER A 76 -3.86 8.51 -12.69
N ARG A 77 -4.14 7.81 -11.58
CA ARG A 77 -3.44 7.96 -10.30
C ARG A 77 -3.15 6.58 -9.73
N GLY A 78 -2.06 6.50 -8.98
CA GLY A 78 -1.64 5.25 -8.36
C GLY A 78 -0.45 5.45 -7.44
N ALA A 79 0.02 4.33 -6.92
CA ALA A 79 1.20 4.27 -6.09
C ALA A 79 1.91 2.92 -6.23
N VAL A 80 3.22 2.96 -6.03
CA VAL A 80 4.06 1.79 -5.92
C VAL A 80 4.88 1.92 -4.64
N GLN A 81 4.95 0.83 -3.89
CA GLN A 81 5.80 0.70 -2.72
C GLN A 81 6.66 -0.56 -2.86
N PHE A 82 7.95 -0.41 -2.65
CA PHE A 82 8.91 -1.51 -2.56
C PHE A 82 9.51 -1.57 -1.17
N ASP A 83 9.45 -2.75 -0.58
CA ASP A 83 9.90 -3.06 0.77
C ASP A 83 10.96 -4.15 0.69
N TRP A 84 12.10 -3.93 1.34
CA TRP A 84 13.15 -4.92 1.50
C TRP A 84 13.47 -5.11 2.97
N THR A 85 13.22 -6.33 3.45
CA THR A 85 13.59 -6.76 4.80
C THR A 85 14.77 -7.73 4.72
N PHE A 86 15.79 -7.55 5.54
CA PHE A 86 17.02 -8.37 5.54
C PHE A 86 17.48 -8.70 6.96
N PRO A 87 18.17 -9.84 7.16
CA PRO A 87 18.64 -10.24 8.48
C PRO A 87 19.69 -9.26 9.00
N LEU A 88 19.64 -8.98 10.30
CA LEU A 88 20.74 -8.36 11.03
C LEU A 88 21.48 -9.41 11.85
N TRP A 89 22.28 -8.96 12.81
CA TRP A 89 23.14 -9.81 13.62
C TRP A 89 22.39 -10.60 14.69
N ASP A 90 21.24 -10.09 15.16
CA ASP A 90 20.43 -10.68 16.22
C ASP A 90 19.22 -11.44 15.66
N ASP A 91 18.96 -12.63 16.18
CA ASP A 91 17.77 -13.42 15.86
C ASP A 91 16.50 -12.66 16.27
N GLY A 92 15.66 -12.34 15.28
CA GLY A 92 14.39 -11.64 15.49
C GLY A 92 14.43 -10.13 15.24
N LEU A 93 15.59 -9.55 14.89
CA LEU A 93 15.70 -8.17 14.42
C LEU A 93 16.11 -8.14 12.95
N PHE A 94 15.34 -7.41 12.15
CA PHE A 94 15.59 -7.26 10.72
C PHE A 94 15.83 -5.79 10.37
N GLY A 95 16.71 -5.56 9.41
CA GLY A 95 16.83 -4.27 8.76
C GLY A 95 15.74 -4.12 7.72
N TYR A 96 15.25 -2.90 7.53
CA TYR A 96 14.15 -2.60 6.63
C TYR A 96 14.43 -1.35 5.81
N ILE A 97 14.20 -1.44 4.50
CA ILE A 97 14.21 -0.31 3.56
C ILE A 97 12.85 -0.25 2.86
N GLN A 98 12.25 0.94 2.84
CA GLN A 98 11.01 1.25 2.13
C GLN A 98 11.28 2.29 1.04
N LEU A 99 10.77 2.06 -0.16
CA LEU A 99 10.71 3.04 -1.24
C LEU A 99 9.25 3.22 -1.63
N TYR A 100 8.72 4.43 -1.49
CA TYR A 100 7.35 4.77 -1.86
C TYR A 100 7.36 5.80 -2.98
N SER A 101 6.51 5.64 -3.98
CA SER A 101 6.23 6.66 -5.00
C SER A 101 4.77 6.64 -5.40
N GLY A 102 4.08 7.77 -5.25
CA GLY A 102 2.69 7.94 -5.70
C GLY A 102 1.81 8.71 -4.73
N TYR A 103 0.50 8.56 -4.90
CA TYR A 103 -0.53 9.19 -4.06
C TYR A 103 -0.88 8.33 -2.86
N ALA A 104 -1.55 8.86 -1.83
CA ALA A 104 -2.07 8.05 -0.73
C ALA A 104 -1.03 7.28 0.10
N GLU A 105 0.15 7.90 0.28
CA GLU A 105 1.13 7.41 1.25
C GLU A 105 0.58 7.44 2.67
N SER A 106 -0.16 8.50 2.98
CA SER A 106 -0.88 8.66 4.23
C SER A 106 -2.28 9.18 3.95
N LEU A 107 -3.18 9.00 4.92
CA LEU A 107 -4.55 9.47 4.79
C LEU A 107 -4.63 11.01 4.77
N ILE A 108 -3.70 11.72 5.42
CA ILE A 108 -3.68 13.19 5.43
C ILE A 108 -3.21 13.76 4.09
N ASP A 109 -2.31 13.07 3.40
CA ASP A 109 -1.75 13.46 2.10
C ASP A 109 -2.25 12.56 0.97
N TYR A 110 -3.50 12.09 1.05
CA TYR A 110 -4.01 11.13 0.07
C TYR A 110 -4.06 11.69 -1.36
N ASP A 111 -4.30 12.99 -1.46
CA ASP A 111 -4.43 13.75 -2.69
C ASP A 111 -3.12 14.35 -3.21
N LYS A 112 -2.00 14.09 -2.52
CA LYS A 112 -0.66 14.57 -2.90
C LYS A 112 0.22 13.42 -3.33
N ARG A 113 1.02 13.68 -4.38
CA ARG A 113 2.08 12.76 -4.79
C ARG A 113 3.28 12.92 -3.86
N SER A 114 3.81 11.80 -3.38
CA SER A 114 4.99 11.73 -2.52
C SER A 114 5.97 10.71 -3.08
N ASP A 115 7.26 11.01 -2.94
CA ASP A 115 8.36 10.07 -3.15
C ASP A 115 9.13 10.00 -1.83
N ARG A 116 9.16 8.82 -1.19
CA ARG A 116 9.77 8.65 0.13
C ARG A 116 10.71 7.45 0.18
N ILE A 117 11.81 7.64 0.88
CA ILE A 117 12.75 6.58 1.25
C ILE A 117 12.72 6.46 2.78
N GLY A 118 12.48 5.25 3.28
CA GLY A 118 12.50 4.92 4.69
C GLY A 118 13.57 3.87 4.97
N ILE A 119 14.28 4.01 6.09
CA ILE A 119 15.25 3.03 6.57
C ILE A 119 14.98 2.84 8.06
N GLY A 120 14.93 1.59 8.52
CA GLY A 120 14.65 1.29 9.91
C GLY A 120 14.85 -0.18 10.25
N PHE A 121 14.14 -0.61 11.30
CA PHE A 121 14.19 -1.96 11.84
C PHE A 121 12.78 -2.57 11.84
N ALA A 122 12.71 -3.88 11.68
CA ALA A 122 11.49 -4.67 11.76
C ALA A 122 11.66 -5.84 12.74
N LEU A 123 10.59 -6.16 13.47
CA LEU A 123 10.54 -7.28 14.42
C LEU A 123 9.96 -8.56 13.79
N SER A 124 9.42 -8.44 12.58
CA SER A 124 8.83 -9.54 11.80
C SER A 124 8.99 -9.27 10.32
N ARG A 125 9.01 -10.33 9.52
CA ARG A 125 9.07 -10.30 8.05
C ARG A 125 7.88 -11.01 7.43
#